data_AF-A0A3M1G8B0-F1
#
_entry.id   AF-A0A3M1G8B0-F1
#
_cell.length_a   1.000
_cell.length_b   1.000
_cell.length_c   1.000
_cell.angle_alpha   90.00
_cell.angle_beta   90.00
_cell.angle_gamma   90.00
#
_symmetry.space_group_name_H-M   'P 1'
#
loop_
_entity.id
_entity.type
_entity.pdbx_description
1 polymer ?
#
loop_
_entity_poly.entity_id
_entity_poly.type
_entity_poly.pdbx_seq_one_letter_code
_entity_poly.pdbx_strand_id
1 'polypeptide(L)'
;PAPALIPADEVERALMFGLIHEIAGADGYGWNRRLIFFAKARAAIVAAPETPGIDRESLDRLAAKYDYGGDAARARQRIVAIFKMLVARLHAQKAGGSRYFIGDSLTAADIYWAAFCALVKPLPLDLCPVSPGMHETYTERDPAILAAADPILLAHRDYIYERYLELPMRL
;
A
#
# COMPACT_ATOMS: atom_id res chain seq x y z
N PRO A 1 -8.06 -21.02 5.23
CA PRO A 1 -6.66 -21.19 5.67
C PRO A 1 -6.66 -21.62 7.15
N ALA A 2 -5.63 -22.34 7.58
CA ALA A 2 -5.37 -22.58 9.00
C ALA A 2 -4.06 -21.84 9.37
N PRO A 3 -4.07 -20.92 10.36
CA PRO A 3 -5.24 -20.46 11.13
C PRO A 3 -6.22 -19.62 10.28
N ALA A 4 -7.44 -19.44 10.81
CA ALA A 4 -8.44 -18.58 10.19
C ALA A 4 -7.99 -17.12 10.23
N LEU A 5 -8.06 -16.43 9.09
CA LEU A 5 -7.65 -15.02 8.97
C LEU A 5 -8.77 -14.03 9.31
N ILE A 6 -10.00 -14.52 9.46
CA ILE A 6 -11.17 -13.73 9.83
C ILE A 6 -11.44 -14.01 11.30
N PRO A 7 -11.43 -12.97 12.17
CA PRO A 7 -11.76 -13.14 13.58
C PRO A 7 -13.15 -13.73 13.80
N ALA A 8 -13.27 -14.61 14.80
CA ALA A 8 -14.55 -15.15 15.23
C ALA A 8 -15.37 -14.10 15.99
N ASP A 9 -14.71 -13.26 16.78
CA ASP A 9 -15.32 -12.10 17.43
C ASP A 9 -15.88 -11.12 16.39
N GLU A 10 -17.10 -10.64 16.63
CA GLU A 10 -17.85 -9.83 15.67
C GLU A 10 -17.27 -8.43 15.51
N VAL A 11 -16.77 -7.83 16.61
CA VAL A 11 -16.21 -6.49 16.61
C VAL A 11 -14.84 -6.50 15.93
N GLU A 12 -14.01 -7.48 16.25
CA GLU A 12 -12.72 -7.68 15.59
C GLU A 12 -12.88 -7.97 14.09
N ARG A 13 -13.89 -8.77 13.72
CA ARG A 13 -14.20 -9.04 12.31
C ARG A 13 -14.64 -7.78 11.57
N ALA A 14 -15.52 -6.97 12.16
CA ALA A 14 -15.94 -5.71 11.57
C ALA A 14 -14.74 -4.75 11.39
N LEU A 15 -13.87 -4.66 12.40
CA LEU A 15 -12.66 -3.87 12.34
C LEU A 15 -11.71 -4.36 11.23
N MET A 16 -11.52 -5.67 11.10
CA MET A 16 -10.68 -6.25 10.04
C MET A 16 -11.14 -5.81 8.65
N PHE A 17 -12.43 -5.94 8.36
CA PHE A 17 -12.97 -5.48 7.08
C PHE A 17 -12.86 -3.95 6.91
N GLY A 18 -13.05 -3.17 7.99
CA GLY A 18 -12.84 -1.72 7.97
C GLY A 18 -11.39 -1.34 7.62
N LEU A 19 -10.40 -1.98 8.24
CA LEU A 19 -8.99 -1.75 7.93
C LEU A 19 -8.65 -2.14 6.50
N ILE A 20 -9.16 -3.29 6.02
CA ILE A 20 -8.95 -3.72 4.63
C ILE A 20 -9.59 -2.73 3.65
N HIS A 21 -10.77 -2.18 3.98
CA HIS A 21 -11.39 -1.16 3.16
C HIS A 21 -10.52 0.11 3.07
N GLU A 22 -9.97 0.58 4.19
CA GLU A 22 -9.05 1.73 4.19
C GLU A 22 -7.76 1.45 3.39
N ILE A 23 -7.31 0.20 3.31
CA ILE A 23 -6.09 -0.18 2.56
C ILE A 23 -6.39 -0.36 1.06
N ALA A 24 -7.39 -1.16 0.72
CA ALA A 24 -7.59 -1.72 -0.62
C ALA A 24 -8.95 -1.37 -1.24
N GLY A 25 -9.85 -0.74 -0.48
CA GLY A 25 -11.18 -0.34 -0.94
C GLY A 25 -11.17 0.86 -1.88
N ALA A 26 -12.35 1.21 -2.38
CA ALA A 26 -12.58 2.48 -3.06
C ALA A 26 -12.20 3.63 -2.12
N ASP A 27 -11.45 4.60 -2.64
CA ASP A 27 -10.86 5.68 -1.85
C ASP A 27 -9.92 5.24 -0.69
N GLY A 28 -9.46 3.99 -0.72
CA GLY A 28 -8.41 3.48 0.18
C GLY A 28 -7.01 3.89 -0.27
N TYR A 29 -6.00 3.38 0.44
CA TYR A 29 -4.59 3.67 0.18
C TYR A 29 -4.18 3.32 -1.26
N GLY A 30 -4.44 2.08 -1.69
CA GLY A 30 -4.08 1.62 -3.04
C GLY A 30 -4.76 2.43 -4.15
N TRP A 31 -6.03 2.79 -3.94
CA TRP A 31 -6.77 3.65 -4.86
C TRP A 31 -6.11 5.01 -5.01
N ASN A 32 -5.84 5.69 -3.89
CA ASN A 32 -5.24 7.02 -3.90
C ASN A 32 -3.79 6.99 -4.43
N ARG A 33 -3.04 5.93 -4.17
CA ARG A 33 -1.69 5.75 -4.73
C ARG A 33 -1.72 5.63 -6.27
N ARG A 34 -2.74 4.96 -6.81
CA ARG A 34 -2.99 4.89 -8.27
C ARG A 34 -3.35 6.26 -8.85
N LEU A 35 -4.13 7.08 -8.15
CA LEU A 35 -4.42 8.46 -8.59
C LEU A 35 -3.14 9.31 -8.66
N ILE A 36 -2.27 9.22 -7.65
CA ILE A 36 -0.97 9.90 -7.65
C ILE A 36 -0.09 9.40 -8.79
N PHE A 37 -0.08 8.10 -9.07
CA PHE A 37 0.65 7.52 -10.20
C PHE A 37 0.21 8.15 -11.53
N PHE A 38 -1.10 8.20 -11.82
CA PHE A 38 -1.59 8.82 -13.05
C PHE A 38 -1.26 10.31 -13.14
N ALA A 39 -1.36 11.04 -12.04
CA ALA A 39 -0.99 12.45 -12.00
C ALA A 39 0.49 12.66 -12.36
N LYS A 40 1.39 11.87 -11.76
CA LYS A 40 2.83 11.90 -12.03
C LYS A 40 3.14 11.51 -13.49
N ALA A 41 2.51 10.45 -13.99
CA ALA A 41 2.70 10.00 -15.37
C ALA A 41 2.25 11.05 -16.40
N ARG A 42 1.08 11.68 -16.19
CA ARG A 42 0.60 12.76 -17.06
C ARG A 42 1.55 13.96 -17.05
N ALA A 43 2.01 14.37 -15.86
CA ALA A 43 2.96 15.47 -15.73
C ALA A 43 4.30 15.17 -16.44
N ALA A 44 4.80 13.94 -16.33
CA ALA A 44 6.04 13.51 -16.99
C ALA A 44 5.93 13.55 -18.52
N ILE A 45 4.82 13.07 -19.09
CA ILE A 45 4.59 13.12 -20.55
C ILE A 45 4.50 14.57 -21.05
N VAL A 46 3.90 15.47 -20.29
CA VAL A 46 3.83 16.90 -20.64
C VAL A 46 5.22 17.55 -20.59
N ALA A 47 6.03 17.20 -19.59
CA ALA A 47 7.37 17.76 -19.40
C ALA A 47 8.40 17.23 -20.42
N ALA A 48 8.28 15.97 -20.85
CA ALA A 48 9.23 15.34 -21.76
C ALA A 48 8.54 14.34 -22.71
N PRO A 49 7.86 14.81 -23.78
CA PRO A 49 7.03 13.99 -24.66
C PRO A 49 7.76 12.84 -25.38
N GLU A 50 9.07 13.02 -25.62
CA GLU A 50 9.92 12.09 -26.37
C GLU A 50 10.60 11.01 -25.51
N THR A 51 10.31 10.97 -24.19
CA THR A 51 10.96 10.01 -23.28
C THR A 51 10.32 8.62 -23.43
N PRO A 52 11.11 7.55 -23.63
CA PRO A 52 10.59 6.18 -23.67
C PRO A 52 9.84 5.83 -22.38
N GLY A 53 8.61 5.34 -22.50
CA GLY A 53 7.72 5.06 -21.36
C GLY A 53 6.30 4.68 -21.81
N ILE A 54 5.33 4.83 -20.91
CA ILE A 54 3.91 4.72 -21.29
C ILE A 54 3.57 5.92 -22.18
N ASP A 55 3.20 5.68 -23.43
CA ASP A 55 2.77 6.72 -24.34
C ASP A 55 1.45 7.37 -23.89
N ARG A 56 1.15 8.57 -24.39
CA ARG A 56 -0.04 9.34 -23.99
C ARG A 56 -1.34 8.58 -24.20
N GLU A 57 -1.49 7.89 -25.33
CA GLU A 57 -2.72 7.18 -25.67
C GLU A 57 -2.96 5.99 -24.73
N SER A 58 -1.91 5.22 -24.45
CA SER A 58 -1.92 4.13 -23.48
C SER A 58 -2.23 4.62 -22.07
N LEU A 59 -1.67 5.77 -21.67
CA LEU A 59 -1.98 6.39 -20.39
C LEU A 59 -3.44 6.87 -20.30
N ASP A 60 -3.95 7.50 -21.36
CA ASP A 60 -5.32 8.01 -21.40
C ASP A 60 -6.35 6.86 -21.37
N ARG A 61 -6.10 5.77 -22.10
CA ARG A 61 -6.93 4.55 -22.03
C ARG A 61 -6.93 3.95 -20.63
N LEU A 62 -5.77 3.89 -19.98
CA LEU A 62 -5.66 3.34 -18.63
C LEU A 62 -6.33 4.25 -17.59
N ALA A 63 -6.15 5.56 -17.73
CA ALA A 63 -6.81 6.57 -16.90
C ALA A 63 -8.35 6.47 -17.03
N ALA A 64 -8.87 6.37 -18.24
CA ALA A 64 -10.31 6.18 -18.49
C ALA A 64 -10.84 4.87 -17.89
N LYS A 65 -10.10 3.76 -18.04
CA LYS A 65 -10.47 2.46 -17.44
C LYS A 65 -10.62 2.52 -15.93
N TYR A 66 -9.81 3.33 -15.26
CA TYR A 66 -9.81 3.47 -13.80
C TYR A 66 -10.55 4.71 -13.30
N ASP A 67 -11.37 5.33 -14.17
CA ASP A 67 -12.14 6.53 -13.88
C ASP A 67 -11.30 7.64 -13.23
N TYR A 68 -10.12 7.86 -13.81
CA TYR A 68 -9.19 8.86 -13.31
C TYR A 68 -9.71 10.28 -13.64
N GLY A 69 -10.35 10.91 -12.66
CA GLY A 69 -10.60 12.36 -12.59
C GLY A 69 -9.91 13.03 -11.39
N GLY A 70 -8.90 12.36 -10.81
CA GLY A 70 -8.51 12.54 -9.41
C GLY A 70 -7.58 13.72 -9.11
N ASP A 71 -7.87 14.38 -7.99
CA ASP A 71 -7.03 15.38 -7.33
C ASP A 71 -5.89 14.69 -6.54
N ALA A 72 -4.65 14.84 -7.02
CA ALA A 72 -3.47 14.26 -6.39
C ALA A 72 -3.17 14.84 -5.00
N ALA A 73 -3.55 16.10 -4.74
CA ALA A 73 -3.38 16.72 -3.43
C ALA A 73 -4.35 16.12 -2.42
N ARG A 74 -5.63 15.96 -2.80
CA ARG A 74 -6.62 15.25 -1.99
C ARG A 74 -6.21 13.79 -1.76
N ALA A 75 -5.70 13.12 -2.79
CA ALA A 75 -5.24 11.74 -2.68
C ALA A 75 -4.10 11.59 -1.66
N ARG A 76 -3.12 12.51 -1.70
CA ARG A 76 -2.04 12.58 -0.69
C ARG A 76 -2.58 12.73 0.72
N GLN A 77 -3.51 13.68 0.94
CA GLN A 77 -4.12 13.90 2.26
C GLN A 77 -4.83 12.65 2.78
N ARG A 78 -5.57 11.94 1.90
CA ARG A 78 -6.25 10.69 2.25
C ARG A 78 -5.27 9.59 2.65
N ILE A 79 -4.18 9.40 1.90
CA ILE A 79 -3.12 8.44 2.24
C ILE A 79 -2.51 8.74 3.60
N VAL A 80 -2.17 10.02 3.87
CA VAL A 80 -1.59 10.44 5.15
C VAL A 80 -2.54 10.15 6.31
N ALA A 81 -3.84 10.39 6.15
CA ALA A 81 -4.85 10.09 7.16
C ALA A 81 -4.94 8.57 7.44
N ILE A 82 -4.96 7.74 6.40
CA ILE A 82 -4.98 6.28 6.51
C ILE A 82 -3.72 5.78 7.25
N PHE A 83 -2.53 6.27 6.86
CA PHE A 83 -1.28 5.87 7.50
C PHE A 83 -1.26 6.24 8.98
N LYS A 84 -1.66 7.46 9.34
CA LYS A 84 -1.76 7.87 10.75
C LYS A 84 -2.69 6.95 11.56
N MET A 85 -3.82 6.53 11.00
CA MET A 85 -4.73 5.59 11.64
C MET A 85 -4.08 4.22 11.84
N LEU A 86 -3.45 3.66 10.80
CA LEU A 86 -2.76 2.36 10.87
C LEU A 86 -1.59 2.38 11.87
N VAL A 87 -0.81 3.46 11.87
CA VAL A 87 0.31 3.69 12.81
C VAL A 87 -0.19 3.72 14.24
N ALA A 88 -1.20 4.55 14.53
CA ALA A 88 -1.79 4.63 15.86
C ALA A 88 -2.29 3.26 16.34
N ARG A 89 -2.91 2.48 15.44
CA ARG A 89 -3.39 1.14 15.75
C ARG A 89 -2.26 0.17 16.08
N LEU A 90 -1.20 0.10 15.27
CA LEU A 90 -0.07 -0.79 15.55
C LEU A 90 0.70 -0.40 16.81
N HIS A 91 0.85 0.89 17.10
CA HIS A 91 1.46 1.32 18.36
C HIS A 91 0.63 0.90 19.56
N ALA A 92 -0.70 1.07 19.50
CA ALA A 92 -1.59 0.64 20.57
C ALA A 92 -1.52 -0.88 20.78
N GLN A 93 -1.52 -1.66 19.70
CA GLN A 93 -1.37 -3.12 19.76
C GLN A 93 -0.02 -3.53 20.36
N LYS A 94 1.07 -2.90 19.91
CA LYS A 94 2.41 -3.15 20.43
C LYS A 94 2.54 -2.81 21.91
N ALA A 95 1.93 -1.72 22.36
CA ALA A 95 1.88 -1.35 23.77
C ALA A 95 1.09 -2.38 24.61
N GLY A 96 0.07 -3.01 24.02
CA GLY A 96 -0.67 -4.13 24.60
C GLY A 96 -0.01 -5.50 24.44
N GLY A 97 1.18 -5.59 23.84
CA GLY A 97 1.93 -6.84 23.66
C GLY A 97 1.63 -7.61 22.35
N SER A 98 0.78 -7.09 21.47
CA SER A 98 0.47 -7.69 20.17
C SER A 98 1.33 -7.12 19.04
N ARG A 99 1.63 -7.95 18.04
CA ARG A 99 2.34 -7.55 16.80
C ARG A 99 1.41 -7.35 15.60
N TYR A 100 0.12 -7.63 15.75
CA TYR A 100 -0.88 -7.60 14.67
C TYR A 100 -1.77 -6.37 14.78
N PHE A 101 -2.48 -6.05 13.70
CA PHE A 101 -3.47 -4.97 13.74
C PHE A 101 -4.65 -5.27 14.68
N ILE A 102 -5.01 -6.53 14.87
CA ILE A 102 -6.22 -6.96 15.60
C ILE A 102 -5.89 -8.18 16.45
N GLY A 103 -6.41 -8.21 17.69
CA GLY A 103 -6.13 -9.28 18.64
C GLY A 103 -4.64 -9.56 18.82
N ASP A 104 -4.30 -10.83 18.99
CA ASP A 104 -2.94 -11.36 19.22
C ASP A 104 -2.49 -12.35 18.13
N SER A 105 -3.22 -12.43 17.02
CA SER A 105 -2.97 -13.38 15.94
C SER A 105 -3.13 -12.76 14.55
N LEU A 106 -2.62 -13.47 13.54
CA LEU A 106 -2.64 -13.02 12.15
C LEU A 106 -4.07 -12.91 11.62
N THR A 107 -4.40 -11.75 11.04
CA THR A 107 -5.64 -11.54 10.31
C THR A 107 -5.39 -11.20 8.84
N ALA A 108 -6.46 -11.14 8.05
CA ALA A 108 -6.35 -10.72 6.66
C ALA A 108 -5.85 -9.26 6.54
N ALA A 109 -6.13 -8.38 7.52
CA ALA A 109 -5.67 -7.00 7.48
C ALA A 109 -4.14 -6.88 7.45
N ASP A 110 -3.44 -7.73 8.21
CA ASP A 110 -1.97 -7.77 8.27
C ASP A 110 -1.37 -8.16 6.91
N ILE A 111 -1.94 -9.17 6.25
CA ILE A 111 -1.52 -9.62 4.92
C ILE A 111 -1.76 -8.55 3.87
N TYR A 112 -2.95 -7.93 3.89
CA TYR A 112 -3.27 -6.84 2.98
C TYR A 112 -2.29 -5.68 3.15
N TRP A 113 -2.03 -5.25 4.39
CA TRP A 113 -1.03 -4.21 4.60
C TRP A 113 0.35 -4.62 4.10
N ALA A 114 0.82 -5.83 4.42
CA ALA A 114 2.14 -6.29 4.01
C ALA A 114 2.31 -6.23 2.48
N ALA A 115 1.31 -6.68 1.72
CA ALA A 115 1.33 -6.61 0.26
C ALA A 115 1.27 -5.16 -0.25
N PHE A 116 0.37 -4.33 0.27
CA PHE A 116 0.21 -2.94 -0.18
C PHE A 116 1.39 -2.05 0.22
N CYS A 117 2.11 -2.37 1.30
CA CYS A 117 3.30 -1.64 1.75
C CYS A 117 4.42 -1.62 0.69
N ALA A 118 4.41 -2.55 -0.28
CA ALA A 118 5.28 -2.50 -1.44
C ALA A 118 5.14 -1.20 -2.28
N LEU A 119 4.00 -0.51 -2.20
CA LEU A 119 3.75 0.77 -2.85
C LEU A 119 4.31 1.98 -2.07
N VAL A 120 4.82 1.76 -0.85
CA VAL A 120 5.65 2.72 -0.10
C VAL A 120 7.12 2.44 -0.41
N LYS A 121 7.54 1.21 -0.10
CA LYS A 121 8.90 0.73 -0.31
C LYS A 121 8.80 -0.70 -0.83
N PRO A 122 9.10 -0.96 -2.11
CA PRO A 122 9.12 -2.33 -2.62
C PRO A 122 10.10 -3.21 -1.83
N LEU A 123 9.90 -4.52 -1.88
CA LEU A 123 10.90 -5.45 -1.37
C LEU A 123 12.22 -5.26 -2.13
N PRO A 124 13.38 -5.39 -1.45
CA PRO A 124 14.69 -5.43 -2.09
C PRO A 124 14.74 -6.36 -3.32
N LEU A 125 15.53 -5.99 -4.33
CA LEU A 125 15.59 -6.71 -5.61
C LEU A 125 16.09 -8.17 -5.49
N ASP A 126 16.88 -8.48 -4.47
CA ASP A 126 17.31 -9.84 -4.12
C ASP A 126 16.16 -10.69 -3.57
N LEU A 127 15.15 -10.07 -2.96
CA LEU A 127 13.94 -10.73 -2.45
C LEU A 127 12.79 -10.72 -3.46
N CYS A 128 12.71 -9.71 -4.33
CA CYS A 128 11.69 -9.58 -5.38
C CYS A 128 12.36 -9.11 -6.68
N PRO A 129 12.84 -10.05 -7.52
CA PRO A 129 13.58 -9.74 -8.74
C PRO A 129 12.65 -9.20 -9.83
N VAL A 130 12.46 -7.88 -9.82
CA VAL A 130 11.82 -7.10 -10.89
C VAL A 130 12.86 -6.21 -11.58
N SER A 131 12.51 -5.58 -12.70
CA SER A 131 13.43 -4.63 -13.33
C SER A 131 13.69 -3.40 -12.42
N PRO A 132 14.90 -2.79 -12.45
CA PRO A 132 15.19 -1.59 -11.65
C PRO A 132 14.20 -0.45 -11.91
N GLY A 133 13.77 -0.25 -13.16
CA GLY A 133 12.79 0.76 -13.51
C GLY A 133 11.40 0.50 -12.90
N MET A 134 10.98 -0.76 -12.82
CA MET A 134 9.72 -1.14 -12.16
C MET A 134 9.80 -0.93 -10.65
N HIS A 135 10.91 -1.35 -10.03
CA HIS A 135 11.16 -1.10 -8.61
C HIS A 135 11.10 0.40 -8.31
N GLU A 136 11.81 1.22 -9.10
CA GLU A 136 11.89 2.67 -8.94
C GLU A 136 10.54 3.37 -9.12
N THR A 137 9.67 2.84 -9.99
CA THR A 137 8.31 3.36 -10.22
C THR A 137 7.41 3.20 -9.00
N TYR A 138 7.53 2.10 -8.26
CA TYR A 138 6.69 1.82 -7.10
C TYR A 138 7.22 2.44 -5.80
N THR A 139 8.51 2.77 -5.73
CA THR A 139 9.09 3.51 -4.59
C THR A 139 8.42 4.86 -4.40
N GLU A 140 7.88 5.12 -3.21
CA GLU A 140 7.33 6.43 -2.85
C GLU A 140 8.45 7.45 -2.60
N ARG A 141 8.22 8.69 -3.04
CA ARG A 141 9.15 9.83 -2.89
C ARG A 141 8.47 11.09 -2.39
N ASP A 142 7.14 11.09 -2.25
CA ASP A 142 6.41 12.22 -1.72
C ASP A 142 6.75 12.43 -0.23
N PRO A 143 7.35 13.57 0.17
CA PRO A 143 7.82 13.76 1.54
C PRO A 143 6.73 13.68 2.59
N ALA A 144 5.49 14.10 2.27
CA ALA A 144 4.39 14.06 3.21
C ALA A 144 3.91 12.62 3.48
N ILE A 145 3.90 11.78 2.44
CA ILE A 145 3.55 10.36 2.58
C ILE A 145 4.66 9.62 3.33
N LEU A 146 5.93 9.88 2.98
CA LEU A 146 7.07 9.27 3.66
C LEU A 146 7.14 9.66 5.15
N ALA A 147 6.87 10.92 5.49
CA ALA A 147 6.81 11.36 6.88
C ALA A 147 5.67 10.69 7.67
N ALA A 148 4.58 10.29 7.01
CA ALA A 148 3.47 9.56 7.62
C ALA A 148 3.71 8.05 7.70
N ALA A 149 4.62 7.51 6.90
CA ALA A 149 4.97 6.09 6.84
C ALA A 149 5.92 5.71 7.99
N ASP A 150 5.42 5.79 9.23
CA ASP A 150 6.19 5.45 10.43
C ASP A 150 6.90 4.09 10.28
N PRO A 151 8.15 3.95 10.76
CA PRO A 151 8.90 2.68 10.70
C PRO A 151 8.13 1.45 11.20
N ILE A 152 7.16 1.59 12.11
CA ILE A 152 6.34 0.47 12.59
C ILE A 152 5.58 -0.24 11.46
N LEU A 153 5.16 0.50 10.43
CA LEU A 153 4.43 -0.06 9.29
C LEU A 153 5.34 -0.95 8.42
N LEU A 154 6.59 -0.54 8.22
CA LEU A 154 7.58 -1.31 7.47
C LEU A 154 8.04 -2.53 8.27
N ALA A 155 8.31 -2.33 9.57
CA ALA A 155 8.66 -3.43 10.47
C ALA A 155 7.53 -4.48 10.57
N HIS A 156 6.27 -4.05 10.56
CA HIS A 156 5.12 -4.96 10.51
C HIS A 156 5.08 -5.72 9.18
N ARG A 157 5.24 -5.06 8.02
CA ARG A 157 5.38 -5.75 6.72
C ARG A 157 6.47 -6.81 6.76
N ASP A 158 7.66 -6.45 7.23
CA ASP A 158 8.83 -7.34 7.25
C ASP A 158 8.56 -8.57 8.12
N TYR A 159 7.96 -8.37 9.30
CA TYR A 159 7.52 -9.48 10.16
C TYR A 159 6.51 -10.41 9.48
N ILE A 160 5.54 -9.85 8.74
CA ILE A 160 4.53 -10.66 8.05
C ILE A 160 5.15 -11.46 6.89
N TYR A 161 6.05 -10.86 6.11
CA TYR A 161 6.77 -11.60 5.07
C TYR A 161 7.67 -12.69 5.64
N GLU A 162 8.47 -12.38 6.66
CA GLU A 162 9.39 -13.35 7.27
C GLU A 162 8.65 -14.58 7.81
N ARG A 163 7.46 -14.38 8.42
CA ARG A 163 6.80 -15.42 9.19
C ARG A 163 5.66 -16.13 8.45
N TYR A 164 5.04 -15.48 7.47
CA TYR A 164 3.77 -15.96 6.89
C TYR A 164 3.67 -15.95 5.37
N LEU A 165 4.45 -15.13 4.67
CA LEU A 165 4.31 -14.99 3.22
C LEU A 165 5.55 -15.52 2.50
N GLU A 166 5.31 -16.22 1.38
CA GLU A 166 6.38 -16.51 0.45
C GLU A 166 6.78 -15.24 -0.33
N LEU A 167 8.01 -15.24 -0.82
CA LEU A 167 8.52 -14.12 -1.61
C LEU A 167 7.85 -14.09 -2.99
N PRO A 168 7.41 -12.91 -3.47
CA PRO A 168 6.89 -12.78 -4.82
C PRO A 168 7.98 -13.18 -5.82
N MET A 169 7.65 -13.96 -6.84
CA MET A 169 8.55 -14.44 -7.91
C MET A 169 9.42 -15.67 -7.61
N ARG A 170 9.21 -16.37 -6.47
CA ARG A 170 9.64 -17.77 -6.37
C ARG A 170 8.64 -18.64 -7.17
N LEU A 171 9.10 -19.21 -8.28
CA LEU A 171 8.38 -20.21 -9.08
C LEU A 171 8.79 -21.62 -8.64
#